data_AF-A0AAD7Z0J8-F1
#
_entry.id   AF-A0AAD7Z0J8-F1
#
_cell.length_a   1.000
_cell.length_b   1.000
_cell.length_c   1.000
_cell.angle_alpha   90.00
_cell.angle_beta   90.00
_cell.angle_gamma   90.00
#
_symmetry.space_group_name_H-M   'P 1'
#
loop_
_entity.id
_entity.type
_entity.pdbx_description
1 polymer ?
#
loop_
_entity_poly.entity_id
_entity_poly.type
_entity_poly.pdbx_seq_one_letter_code
_entity_poly.pdbx_strand_id
1 'polypeptide(L)'
;MEMKILSWMSGVTRSNRIRNSFIRGSLGVRNVGEKLQECRLRWYGHDMHRPMEYVSRRCMNMAVLGARSRCHPRKRWLDVVKSNMRANGLTEKDVEDRANLLFFTLPDLPRSSSST
;
A
#
# COMPACT_ATOMS: atom_id res chain seq x y z
N MET A 1 4.89 -0.13 17.79
CA MET A 1 4.09 -1.10 18.57
C MET A 1 4.23 -2.52 18.05
N GLU A 2 4.07 -2.75 16.75
CA GLU A 2 4.17 -4.06 16.09
C GLU A 2 5.27 -4.98 16.67
N MET A 3 6.53 -4.54 16.69
CA MET A 3 7.63 -5.38 17.16
C MET A 3 7.55 -5.72 18.65
N LYS A 4 6.94 -4.85 19.47
CA LYS A 4 6.72 -5.15 20.89
C LYS A 4 5.74 -6.30 21.06
N ILE A 5 4.68 -6.36 20.24
CA ILE A 5 3.67 -7.42 20.26
C ILE A 5 4.28 -8.72 19.71
N LEU A 6 4.96 -8.66 18.55
CA LEU A 6 5.60 -9.82 17.93
C LEU A 6 6.68 -10.43 18.83
N SER A 7 7.52 -9.60 19.45
CA SER A 7 8.52 -10.06 20.41
C SER A 7 7.89 -10.66 21.66
N TRP A 8 6.81 -10.07 22.19
CA TRP A 8 6.13 -10.60 23.38
C TRP A 8 5.50 -11.98 23.11
N MET A 9 4.80 -12.15 21.99
CA MET A 9 4.24 -13.45 21.58
C MET A 9 5.31 -14.50 21.32
N SER A 10 6.48 -14.09 20.83
CA SER A 10 7.61 -14.98 20.56
C SER A 10 8.52 -15.22 21.78
N GLY A 11 8.21 -14.63 22.95
CA GLY A 11 9.06 -14.69 24.14
C GLY A 11 10.44 -14.04 23.96
N VAL A 12 10.62 -13.19 22.95
CA VAL A 12 11.90 -12.55 22.63
C VAL A 12 12.07 -11.29 23.45
N THR A 13 13.15 -11.25 24.24
CA THR A 13 13.55 -10.06 24.99
C THR A 13 14.67 -9.31 24.27
N ARG A 14 14.99 -8.09 24.70
CA ARG A 14 16.11 -7.32 24.13
C ARG A 14 17.46 -8.02 24.30
N SER A 15 17.63 -8.85 25.33
CA SER A 15 18.86 -9.59 25.60
C SER A 15 19.20 -10.61 24.51
N ASN A 16 18.19 -11.13 23.80
CA ASN A 16 18.40 -12.11 22.73
C ASN A 16 19.10 -11.51 21.50
N ARG A 17 19.12 -10.17 21.34
CA ARG A 17 19.73 -9.45 20.21
C ARG A 17 19.32 -10.00 18.82
N ILE A 18 18.14 -10.59 18.73
CA ILE A 18 17.60 -11.17 17.49
C ILE A 18 17.17 -10.04 16.56
N ARG A 19 17.48 -10.18 15.27
CA ARG A 19 17.04 -9.23 14.25
C ARG A 19 15.51 -9.30 14.08
N ASN A 20 14.91 -8.13 14.00
CA ASN A 20 13.50 -7.92 13.71
C ASN A 20 12.98 -8.66 12.47
N SER A 21 13.82 -8.82 11.43
CA SER A 21 13.48 -9.59 10.22
C SER A 21 13.29 -11.08 10.52
N PHE A 22 14.06 -11.64 11.45
CA PHE A 22 13.96 -13.04 11.84
C PHE A 22 12.65 -13.30 12.59
N ILE A 23 12.29 -12.45 13.55
CA ILE A 23 11.02 -12.57 14.31
C ILE A 23 9.81 -12.55 13.37
N ARG A 24 9.82 -11.64 12.40
CA ARG A 24 8.77 -11.56 11.38
C ARG A 24 8.74 -12.79 10.47
N GLY A 25 9.91 -13.25 10.02
CA GLY A 25 10.03 -14.45 9.20
C GLY A 25 9.52 -15.70 9.91
N SER A 26 9.86 -15.87 11.20
CA SER A 26 9.40 -17.00 12.01
C SER A 26 7.88 -17.00 12.23
N LEU A 27 7.25 -15.82 12.26
CA LEU A 27 5.80 -15.68 12.42
C LEU A 27 5.04 -15.57 11.09
N GLY A 28 5.74 -15.55 9.95
CA GLY A 28 5.13 -15.32 8.63
C GLY A 28 4.48 -13.93 8.47
N VAL A 29 4.89 -12.95 9.28
CA VAL A 29 4.27 -11.61 9.29
C VAL A 29 4.99 -10.69 8.30
N ARG A 30 4.25 -10.17 7.30
CA ARG A 30 4.75 -9.14 6.38
C ARG A 30 5.02 -7.82 7.09
N ASN A 31 5.90 -7.02 6.50
CA ASN A 31 6.21 -5.70 7.04
C ASN A 31 4.97 -4.80 7.00
N VAL A 32 4.67 -4.09 8.10
CA VAL A 32 3.59 -3.09 8.14
C VAL A 32 3.74 -2.05 7.02
N GLY A 33 4.97 -1.69 6.63
CA GLY A 33 5.19 -0.81 5.49
C GLY A 33 4.58 -1.34 4.18
N GLU A 34 4.75 -2.63 3.90
CA GLU A 34 4.18 -3.30 2.72
C GLU A 34 2.66 -3.38 2.83
N LYS A 35 2.13 -3.67 4.02
CA LYS A 35 0.68 -3.70 4.24
C LYS A 35 0.03 -2.34 4.03
N LEU A 36 0.69 -1.27 4.47
CA LEU A 36 0.24 0.10 4.24
C LEU A 36 0.25 0.47 2.75
N GLN A 37 1.25 -0.01 1.99
CA GLN A 37 1.29 0.19 0.54
C GLN A 37 0.11 -0.50 -0.13
N GLU A 38 -0.14 -1.76 0.21
CA GLU A 38 -1.28 -2.54 -0.26
C GLU A 38 -2.62 -1.84 0.05
N CYS A 39 -2.88 -1.46 1.31
CA CYS A 39 -4.12 -0.80 1.69
C CYS A 39 -4.34 0.51 0.91
N ARG A 40 -3.25 1.27 0.67
CA ARG A 40 -3.31 2.52 -0.10
C ARG A 40 -3.67 2.26 -1.56
N LEU A 41 -3.07 1.25 -2.19
CA LEU A 41 -3.37 0.88 -3.58
C LEU A 41 -4.80 0.35 -3.73
N ARG A 42 -5.28 -0.46 -2.78
CA ARG A 42 -6.68 -0.92 -2.75
C ARG A 42 -7.66 0.24 -2.67
N TRP A 43 -7.40 1.20 -1.79
CA TRP A 43 -8.26 2.38 -1.66
C TRP A 43 -8.22 3.24 -2.94
N TYR A 44 -7.05 3.39 -3.55
CA TYR A 44 -6.91 4.08 -4.83
C TYR A 44 -7.74 3.40 -5.93
N GLY A 45 -7.63 2.09 -6.10
CA GLY A 45 -8.44 1.35 -7.08
C GLY A 45 -9.94 1.46 -6.79
N HIS A 46 -10.33 1.39 -5.51
CA HIS A 46 -11.71 1.62 -5.10
C HIS A 46 -12.23 3.00 -5.54
N ASP A 47 -11.44 4.06 -5.37
CA ASP A 47 -11.81 5.40 -5.79
C ASP A 47 -11.83 5.54 -7.33
N MET A 48 -10.87 4.95 -8.04
CA MET A 48 -10.81 5.00 -9.51
C MET A 48 -12.06 4.38 -10.17
N HIS A 49 -12.64 3.35 -9.54
CA HIS A 49 -13.87 2.70 -10.02
C HIS A 49 -15.15 3.50 -9.77
N ARG A 50 -15.11 4.54 -8.94
CA ARG A 50 -16.29 5.38 -8.70
C ARG A 50 -16.53 6.32 -9.88
N PRO A 51 -17.81 6.65 -10.17
CA PRO A 51 -18.12 7.64 -11.19
C PRO A 51 -17.50 9.00 -10.84
N MET A 52 -17.21 9.81 -11.87
CA MET A 52 -16.57 11.13 -11.70
C MET A 52 -17.37 12.08 -10.78
N GLU A 53 -18.69 11.93 -10.75
CA GLU A 53 -19.60 12.69 -9.88
C GLU A 53 -19.45 12.35 -8.39
N TYR A 54 -18.82 11.21 -8.06
CA TYR A 54 -18.59 10.85 -6.68
C TYR A 54 -17.61 11.83 -6.02
N VAL A 55 -17.98 12.33 -4.84
CA VAL A 55 -17.25 13.41 -4.15
C VAL A 55 -15.76 13.09 -4.00
N SER A 56 -15.40 11.86 -3.63
CA SER A 56 -14.00 11.44 -3.47
C SER A 56 -13.22 11.53 -4.79
N ARG A 57 -13.80 11.02 -5.89
CA ARG A 57 -13.22 11.06 -7.24
C ARG A 57 -13.05 12.49 -7.75
N ARG A 58 -14.05 13.35 -7.50
CA ARG A 58 -14.01 14.77 -7.86
C ARG A 58 -12.95 15.53 -7.07
N CYS A 59 -12.86 15.30 -5.77
CA CYS A 59 -11.81 15.88 -4.90
C CYS A 59 -10.41 15.43 -5.32
N MET A 60 -10.25 14.17 -5.71
CA MET A 60 -8.97 13.62 -6.15
C MET A 60 -8.45 14.31 -7.42
N ASN A 61 -9.35 14.63 -8.35
CA ASN A 61 -9.04 15.26 -9.64
C ASN A 61 -9.01 16.80 -9.58
N MET A 62 -9.38 17.40 -8.45
CA MET A 62 -9.44 18.86 -8.32
C MET A 62 -8.03 19.47 -8.29
N ALA A 63 -7.79 20.42 -9.19
CA ALA A 63 -6.64 21.31 -9.11
C ALA A 63 -6.96 22.47 -8.15
N VAL A 64 -6.29 22.50 -6.99
CA VAL A 64 -6.37 23.63 -6.06
C VAL A 64 -5.35 24.67 -6.49
N LEU A 65 -5.82 25.85 -6.90
CA LEU A 65 -4.97 26.98 -7.25
C LEU A 65 -4.32 27.57 -5.98
N GLY A 66 -3.03 27.87 -6.06
CA GLY A 66 -2.26 28.47 -4.96
C GLY A 66 -0.97 27.72 -4.64
N ALA A 67 0.02 28.46 -4.15
CA ALA A 67 1.27 27.88 -3.67
C ALA A 67 1.05 27.23 -2.29
N ARG A 68 1.63 26.04 -2.06
CA ARG A 68 1.65 25.45 -0.72
C ARG A 68 2.54 26.29 0.21
N SER A 69 2.13 26.40 1.47
CA SER A 69 2.98 26.97 2.51
C SER A 69 4.25 26.12 2.69
N ARG A 70 5.34 26.79 3.06
CA ARG A 70 6.70 26.21 3.18
C ARG A 70 6.78 25.02 4.15
N CYS A 71 5.85 24.93 5.11
CA CYS A 71 5.91 23.97 6.21
C CYS A 71 5.20 22.63 5.92
N HIS A 72 4.46 22.51 4.82
CA HIS A 72 3.78 21.24 4.51
C HIS A 72 4.68 20.26 3.75
N PRO A 73 4.49 18.93 3.96
CA PRO A 73 5.17 17.92 3.18
C PRO A 73 4.98 18.17 1.68
N ARG A 74 6.10 18.19 0.94
CA ARG A 74 6.09 18.42 -0.51
C ARG A 74 5.34 17.31 -1.26
N LYS A 75 5.41 16.06 -0.77
CA LYS A 75 4.76 14.90 -1.41
C LYS A 75 3.24 14.96 -1.26
N ARG A 76 2.52 14.84 -2.37
CA ARG A 76 1.06 14.62 -2.39
C ARG A 76 0.78 13.14 -2.15
N TRP A 77 -0.40 12.83 -1.63
CA TRP A 77 -0.84 11.44 -1.49
C TRP A 77 -0.79 10.69 -2.83
N LEU A 78 -1.21 11.33 -3.93
CA LEU A 78 -1.09 10.78 -5.28
C LEU A 78 0.35 10.47 -5.70
N ASP A 79 1.33 11.30 -5.31
CA ASP A 79 2.73 11.05 -5.61
C ASP A 79 3.22 9.78 -4.92
N VAL A 80 2.75 9.54 -3.69
CA VAL A 80 3.05 8.33 -2.93
C VAL A 80 2.35 7.12 -3.54
N VAL A 81 1.11 7.25 -4.01
CA VAL A 81 0.43 6.18 -4.77
C VAL A 81 1.21 5.83 -6.03
N LYS A 82 1.61 6.81 -6.84
CA LYS A 82 2.43 6.60 -8.04
C LYS A 82 3.78 5.96 -7.72
N SER A 83 4.37 6.29 -6.57
CA SER A 83 5.59 5.62 -6.09
C SER A 83 5.32 4.16 -5.71
N ASN A 84 4.21 3.89 -5.04
CA ASN A 84 3.81 2.53 -4.66
C ASN A 84 3.49 1.67 -5.89
N MET A 85 2.79 2.22 -6.88
CA MET A 85 2.48 1.53 -8.15
C MET A 85 3.77 1.14 -8.86
N ARG A 86 4.72 2.07 -8.99
CA ARG A 86 6.05 1.79 -9.56
C ARG A 86 6.82 0.72 -8.78
N ALA A 87 6.80 0.78 -7.45
CA ALA A 87 7.47 -0.22 -6.62
C ALA A 87 6.87 -1.64 -6.77
N ASN A 88 5.59 -1.75 -7.15
CA ASN A 88 4.90 -3.03 -7.36
C ASN A 88 4.83 -3.46 -8.83
N GLY A 89 5.35 -2.64 -9.76
CA GLY A 89 5.27 -2.88 -11.20
C GLY A 89 3.85 -2.80 -11.76
N LEU A 90 2.99 -1.95 -11.18
CA LEU A 90 1.59 -1.77 -11.57
C LEU A 90 1.41 -0.51 -12.42
N THR A 91 0.58 -0.62 -13.45
CA THR A 91 0.16 0.46 -14.35
C THR A 91 -1.24 0.95 -13.96
N GLU A 92 -1.63 2.16 -14.39
CA GLU A 92 -2.98 2.70 -14.16
C GLU A 92 -4.09 1.78 -14.71
N LYS A 93 -3.82 1.10 -15.84
CA LYS A 93 -4.72 0.09 -16.44
C LYS A 93 -4.92 -1.14 -15.54
N ASP A 94 -3.89 -1.55 -14.80
CA ASP A 94 -3.96 -2.70 -13.90
C ASP A 94 -4.84 -2.38 -12.68
N VAL A 95 -4.88 -1.12 -12.24
CA VAL A 95 -5.73 -0.69 -11.12
C VAL A 95 -7.21 -0.68 -11.48
N GLU A 96 -7.54 -0.55 -12.77
CA GLU A 96 -8.92 -0.57 -13.28
C GLU A 96 -9.48 -2.00 -13.40
N ASP A 97 -8.63 -3.03 -13.47
CA ASP A 97 -9.08 -4.42 -13.55
C ASP A 97 -9.59 -4.94 -12.19
N ARG A 98 -10.85 -5.42 -12.16
CA ARG A 98 -11.53 -5.99 -10.98
C ARG A 98 -10.77 -7.18 -10.39
N ALA A 99 -9.98 -7.91 -11.18
CA ALA A 99 -9.20 -9.05 -10.74
C ALA A 99 -8.04 -8.67 -9.80
N ASN A 100 -7.51 -7.44 -9.89
CA ASN A 100 -6.37 -7.00 -9.08
C ASN A 100 -6.72 -6.65 -7.63
N LEU A 101 -8.01 -6.49 -7.31
CA LEU A 101 -8.46 -6.43 -5.92
C LEU A 101 -8.29 -7.79 -5.21
N LEU A 102 -8.36 -8.90 -5.96
CA LEU A 102 -8.10 -10.25 -5.45
C LEU A 102 -6.60 -10.58 -5.35
N PHE A 103 -5.77 -9.99 -6.21
CA PHE A 103 -4.30 -10.10 -6.16
C PHE A 103 -3.72 -9.66 -4.81
N PHE A 104 -4.32 -8.64 -4.18
CA PHE A 104 -3.88 -8.20 -2.87
C PHE A 104 -4.47 -9.02 -1.71
N THR A 105 -5.59 -9.73 -1.90
CA THR A 105 -6.22 -10.55 -0.84
C THR A 105 -5.57 -11.92 -0.63
N LEU A 106 -4.86 -12.44 -1.64
CA LEU A 106 -4.21 -13.75 -1.59
C LEU A 106 -2.79 -13.65 -2.19
N PRO A 107 -1.73 -13.64 -1.36
CA PRO A 107 -0.36 -13.44 -1.82
C PRO A 107 0.20 -14.57 -2.69
N ASP A 108 -0.50 -15.71 -2.83
CA ASP A 108 -0.02 -16.92 -3.52
C ASP A 108 -0.74 -17.24 -4.84
N LEU A 109 -1.55 -16.33 -5.39
CA LEU A 109 -2.13 -16.57 -6.72
C LEU A 109 -1.12 -16.19 -7.82
N PRO A 110 -0.84 -17.09 -8.78
CA PRO A 110 0.08 -16.79 -9.87
C PRO A 110 -0.44 -15.59 -10.65
N ARG A 111 0.46 -14.66 -10.98
CA ARG A 111 0.18 -13.58 -11.94
C ARG A 111 -0.30 -14.25 -13.22
N SER A 112 -1.60 -14.18 -13.51
CA SER A 112 -2.09 -14.58 -14.81
C SER A 112 -1.45 -13.64 -15.83
N SER A 113 -0.51 -14.18 -16.60
CA SER A 113 0.02 -13.53 -17.78
C SER A 113 -1.12 -13.40 -18.80
N SER A 114 -1.77 -12.23 -18.81
CA SER A 114 -2.63 -11.83 -19.91
C SER A 114 -1.75 -11.40 -21.09
N SER A 115 -1.18 -12.41 -21.75
CA SER A 115 -0.70 -12.32 -23.12
C SER A 115 -1.89 -12.47 -24.07
N THR A 116 -2.25 -11.39 -24.76
CA THR A 116 -2.45 -11.22 -26.22
C THR A 116 -3.25 -9.94 -26.46
#